data_AF-A0A453QX56-F1
#
_entry.id   AF-A0A453QX56-F1
#
_cell.length_a   1.000
_cell.length_b   1.000
_cell.length_c   1.000
_cell.angle_alpha   90.00
_cell.angle_beta   90.00
_cell.angle_gamma   90.00
#
_symmetry.space_group_name_H-M   'P 1'
#
loop_
_entity.id
_entity.type
_entity.pdbx_description
1 polymer ?
#
loop_
_entity_poly.entity_id
_entity_poly.type
_entity_poly.pdbx_seq_one_letter_code
_entity_poly.pdbx_strand_id
1 'polypeptide(L)'
;QGYIVLNRPWAFVQWLQKADIPEEYILMAEPDHLIVKPIPNLSRDGRAAAFPFFYIEPKKYEKVLRKFFPEKEGPITNIDPIGNSPVIIEKESLSRIAPTWMNISLAMKKDPEADKAFGWVLEMYAYAVSSALHGVGNILHKDFMIQPPWDLEIGDSFIIHYTYGCDYDMKVYSSLLTQNFRIRLRSSFFNHVLLLTRAN
;
A
#
# COMPACT_ATOMS: atom_id res chain seq x y z
N GLN A 1 7.21 -20.42 -12.39
CA GLN A 1 7.89 -19.20 -11.93
C GLN A 1 6.87 -18.37 -11.14
N GLY A 2 7.06 -18.23 -9.83
CA GLY A 2 6.13 -17.52 -8.95
C GLY A 2 6.46 -16.03 -8.92
N TYR A 3 5.54 -15.19 -9.36
CA TYR A 3 5.61 -13.75 -9.09
C TYR A 3 5.05 -13.52 -7.69
N ILE A 4 5.95 -13.38 -6.71
CA ILE A 4 5.68 -13.35 -5.27
C ILE A 4 4.66 -12.27 -4.88
N VAL A 5 4.61 -11.16 -5.63
CA VAL A 5 3.75 -10.00 -5.34
C VAL A 5 2.25 -10.33 -5.50
N LEU A 6 1.87 -11.36 -6.27
CA LEU A 6 0.47 -11.80 -6.38
C LEU A 6 -0.07 -12.51 -5.13
N ASN A 7 0.80 -12.89 -4.19
CA ASN A 7 0.39 -13.57 -2.97
C ASN A 7 -0.47 -12.66 -2.08
N ARG A 8 -0.23 -11.34 -2.09
CA ARG A 8 -0.93 -10.40 -1.21
C ARG A 8 -2.41 -10.22 -1.58
N PRO A 9 -2.79 -9.87 -2.82
CA PRO A 9 -4.20 -9.80 -3.20
C PRO A 9 -4.95 -11.10 -2.93
N TRP A 10 -4.32 -12.25 -3.21
CA TRP A 10 -4.92 -13.55 -2.96
C TRP A 10 -5.10 -13.83 -1.46
N ALA A 11 -4.10 -13.47 -0.64
CA ALA A 11 -4.20 -13.59 0.81
C ALA A 11 -5.38 -12.79 1.37
N PHE A 12 -5.61 -11.56 0.88
CA PHE A 12 -6.78 -10.77 1.29
C PHE A 12 -8.10 -11.42 0.87
N VAL A 13 -8.20 -11.95 -0.35
CA VAL A 13 -9.41 -12.68 -0.78
C VAL A 13 -9.68 -13.86 0.15
N GLN A 14 -8.67 -14.68 0.43
CA GLN A 14 -8.83 -15.85 1.30
C GLN A 14 -9.13 -15.47 2.75
N TRP A 15 -8.48 -14.43 3.27
CA TRP A 15 -8.66 -13.97 4.64
C TRP A 15 -10.08 -13.41 4.85
N LEU A 16 -10.56 -12.54 3.97
CA LEU A 16 -11.92 -11.97 4.04
C LEU A 16 -13.02 -13.03 3.91
N GLN A 17 -12.76 -14.15 3.22
CA GLN A 17 -13.72 -15.26 3.09
C GLN A 17 -13.78 -16.18 4.31
N LYS A 18 -12.69 -16.27 5.08
CA LYS A 18 -12.50 -17.32 6.10
C LYS A 18 -12.45 -16.80 7.52
N ALA A 19 -11.96 -15.58 7.71
CA ALA A 19 -11.83 -14.98 9.04
C ALA A 19 -13.15 -14.36 9.47
N ASP A 20 -13.48 -14.53 10.75
CA ASP A 20 -14.48 -13.70 11.41
C ASP A 20 -13.81 -12.41 11.88
N ILE A 21 -14.16 -11.28 11.25
CA ILE A 21 -13.52 -9.98 11.49
C ILE A 21 -14.60 -9.07 12.11
N PRO A 22 -14.58 -8.84 13.43
CA PRO A 22 -15.58 -8.00 14.09
C PRO A 22 -15.41 -6.51 13.76
N GLU A 23 -14.21 -6.08 13.37
CA GLU A 23 -13.93 -4.69 13.04
C GLU A 23 -14.61 -4.24 11.74
N GLU A 24 -15.02 -2.98 11.70
CA GLU A 24 -15.60 -2.33 10.52
C GLU A 24 -14.52 -1.78 9.58
N TYR A 25 -13.34 -1.42 10.12
CA TYR A 25 -12.23 -0.84 9.38
C TYR A 25 -10.97 -1.69 9.52
N ILE A 26 -10.19 -1.74 8.44
CA ILE A 26 -8.95 -2.50 8.34
C ILE A 26 -7.83 -1.52 8.00
N LEU A 27 -6.77 -1.53 8.82
CA LEU A 27 -5.50 -0.91 8.47
C LEU A 27 -4.64 -1.93 7.71
N MET A 28 -4.42 -1.69 6.43
CA MET A 28 -3.41 -2.40 5.64
C MET A 28 -2.07 -1.70 5.82
N ALA A 29 -1.08 -2.44 6.31
CA ALA A 29 0.29 -1.99 6.58
C ALA A 29 1.32 -2.99 6.02
N GLU A 30 2.52 -2.52 5.73
CA GLU A 30 3.65 -3.35 5.31
C GLU A 30 4.53 -3.76 6.52
N PRO A 31 5.27 -4.87 6.45
CA PRO A 31 6.15 -5.31 7.54
C PRO A 31 7.31 -4.35 7.86
N ASP A 32 7.66 -3.47 6.93
CA ASP A 32 8.68 -2.42 7.09
C ASP A 32 8.09 -1.07 7.55
N HIS A 33 6.82 -1.06 7.98
CA HIS A 33 6.20 0.04 8.70
C HIS A 33 6.53 -0.02 10.19
N LEU A 34 7.15 1.04 10.72
CA LEU A 34 7.23 1.30 12.15
C LEU A 34 6.14 2.31 12.55
N ILE A 35 5.15 1.86 13.29
CA ILE A 35 4.10 2.73 13.85
C ILE A 35 4.67 3.42 15.08
N VAL A 36 4.83 4.75 15.01
CA VAL A 36 5.46 5.56 16.07
C VAL A 36 4.45 6.36 16.89
N LYS A 37 3.18 6.43 16.46
CA LYS A 37 2.09 7.09 17.16
C LYS A 37 0.77 6.33 16.98
N PRO A 38 -0.20 6.48 17.91
CA PRO A 38 -1.55 5.97 17.68
C PRO A 38 -2.16 6.56 16.42
N ILE A 39 -2.63 5.69 15.52
CA ILE A 39 -3.28 6.11 14.28
C ILE A 39 -4.78 6.22 14.56
N PRO A 40 -5.39 7.43 14.48
CA PRO A 40 -6.85 7.55 14.54
C PRO A 40 -7.48 6.93 13.29
N ASN A 41 -8.78 6.68 13.28
CA ASN A 41 -9.45 6.33 12.03
C ASN A 41 -9.46 7.57 11.12
N LEU A 42 -8.59 7.55 10.10
CA LEU A 42 -8.48 8.62 9.10
C LEU A 42 -9.53 8.45 7.97
N SER A 43 -10.12 7.26 7.87
CA SER A 43 -11.23 6.98 6.95
C SER A 43 -12.51 7.66 7.44
N ARG A 44 -13.26 8.30 6.54
CA ARG A 44 -14.53 8.96 6.85
C ARG A 44 -15.37 9.15 5.60
N ASP A 45 -16.67 9.38 5.80
CA ASP A 45 -17.63 9.70 4.72
C ASP A 45 -17.67 8.63 3.61
N GLY A 46 -17.51 7.36 3.96
CA GLY A 46 -17.45 6.22 3.02
C GLY A 46 -16.20 6.18 2.14
N ARG A 47 -15.17 6.98 2.46
CA ARG A 47 -13.89 7.04 1.73
C ARG A 47 -12.77 6.46 2.57
N ALA A 48 -11.94 5.62 1.95
CA ALA A 48 -10.73 5.12 2.58
C ALA A 48 -9.72 6.25 2.84
N ALA A 49 -8.78 6.05 3.76
CA ALA A 49 -7.63 6.92 3.93
C ALA A 49 -6.38 6.25 3.38
N ALA A 50 -5.65 6.94 2.49
CA ALA A 50 -4.50 6.36 1.80
C ALA A 50 -3.35 7.36 1.69
N PHE A 51 -2.12 6.84 1.63
CA PHE A 51 -0.95 7.66 1.32
C PHE A 51 -0.79 7.88 -0.19
N PRO A 52 -0.57 9.11 -0.67
CA PRO A 52 -0.31 9.39 -2.07
C PRO A 52 1.14 9.09 -2.45
N PHE A 53 1.35 8.12 -3.33
CA PHE A 53 2.66 7.76 -3.84
C PHE A 53 3.01 8.55 -5.10
N PHE A 54 4.09 9.33 -5.04
CA PHE A 54 4.51 10.18 -6.16
C PHE A 54 4.87 9.40 -7.44
N TYR A 55 5.22 8.11 -7.33
CA TYR A 55 5.57 7.24 -8.44
C TYR A 55 4.38 6.46 -9.02
N ILE A 56 3.19 6.58 -8.42
CA ILE A 56 1.94 6.09 -8.99
C ILE A 56 1.33 7.24 -9.79
N GLU A 57 1.49 7.20 -11.12
CA GLU A 57 1.19 8.31 -12.02
C GLU A 57 0.14 7.92 -13.07
N PRO A 58 -1.17 7.83 -12.75
CA PRO A 58 -2.19 7.32 -13.67
C PRO A 58 -2.27 8.07 -15.00
N LYS A 59 -2.09 9.40 -14.99
CA LYS A 59 -2.07 10.22 -16.22
C LYS A 59 -0.92 9.85 -17.15
N LYS A 60 0.27 9.60 -16.61
CA LYS A 60 1.46 9.24 -17.40
C LYS A 60 1.30 7.89 -18.09
N TYR A 61 0.63 6.96 -17.42
CA TYR A 61 0.41 5.60 -17.91
C TYR A 61 -1.00 5.38 -18.47
N GLU A 62 -1.72 6.44 -18.85
CA GLU A 62 -3.13 6.36 -19.28
C GLU A 62 -3.34 5.30 -20.36
N LYS A 63 -2.52 5.32 -21.43
CA LYS A 63 -2.62 4.35 -22.53
C LYS A 63 -2.58 2.89 -22.06
N VAL A 64 -1.72 2.58 -21.09
CA VAL A 64 -1.59 1.23 -20.53
C VAL A 64 -2.77 0.92 -19.62
N LEU A 65 -3.14 1.87 -18.75
CA LEU A 65 -4.22 1.71 -17.78
C LEU A 65 -5.59 1.58 -18.42
N ARG A 66 -5.84 2.16 -19.60
CA ARG A 66 -7.12 2.01 -20.32
C ARG A 66 -7.49 0.57 -20.68
N LYS A 67 -6.53 -0.35 -20.71
CA LYS A 67 -6.80 -1.79 -20.85
C LYS A 67 -7.52 -2.39 -19.63
N PHE A 68 -7.35 -1.77 -18.45
CA PHE A 68 -7.87 -2.24 -17.16
C PHE A 68 -8.90 -1.29 -16.54
N PHE A 69 -8.92 -0.03 -16.99
CA PHE A 69 -9.90 1.01 -16.65
C PHE A 69 -10.40 1.69 -17.94
N PRO A 70 -11.31 1.03 -18.69
CA PRO A 70 -11.81 1.54 -19.97
C PRO A 70 -12.48 2.91 -19.85
N GLU A 71 -12.55 3.68 -20.94
CA GLU A 71 -13.10 5.04 -20.94
C GLU A 71 -14.53 5.14 -20.38
N LYS A 72 -15.35 4.09 -20.56
CA LYS A 72 -16.71 4.01 -20.01
C LYS A 72 -16.77 4.05 -18.47
N GLU A 73 -15.68 3.68 -17.79
CA GLU A 73 -15.57 3.70 -16.33
C GLU A 73 -15.23 5.10 -15.80
N GLY A 74 -14.92 6.06 -16.69
CA GLY A 74 -14.69 7.46 -16.37
C GLY A 74 -13.30 7.99 -16.74
N PRO A 75 -12.97 9.22 -16.33
CA PRO A 75 -11.66 9.81 -16.62
C PRO A 75 -10.55 9.08 -15.87
N ILE A 76 -9.33 9.07 -16.43
CA ILE A 76 -8.17 8.40 -15.80
C ILE A 76 -7.82 8.97 -14.42
N THR A 77 -8.25 10.20 -14.14
CA THR A 77 -8.10 10.88 -12.85
C THR A 77 -8.95 10.29 -11.73
N ASN A 78 -9.87 9.36 -12.03
CA ASN A 78 -10.59 8.60 -10.99
C ASN A 78 -9.69 7.55 -10.32
N ILE A 79 -8.57 7.19 -10.93
CA ILE A 79 -7.55 6.36 -10.31
C ILE A 79 -6.70 7.27 -9.43
N ASP A 80 -6.81 7.12 -8.11
CA ASP A 80 -5.99 7.85 -7.15
C ASP A 80 -4.52 7.36 -7.23
N PRO A 81 -3.53 8.24 -6.98
CA PRO A 81 -2.10 7.87 -7.00
C PRO A 81 -1.69 7.14 -5.71
N ILE A 82 -2.29 5.97 -5.47
CA ILE A 82 -2.16 5.21 -4.21
C ILE A 82 -1.66 3.78 -4.46
N GLY A 83 -1.26 3.12 -3.37
CA GLY A 83 -1.15 1.67 -3.30
C GLY A 83 -2.05 1.10 -2.21
N ASN A 84 -1.90 -0.19 -1.92
CA ASN A 84 -2.66 -0.89 -0.90
C ASN A 84 -2.21 -0.62 0.54
N SER A 85 -1.11 0.12 0.76
CA SER A 85 -0.53 0.34 2.09
C SER A 85 0.33 1.61 2.14
N PRO A 86 0.28 2.42 3.21
CA PRO A 86 -0.69 2.32 4.30
C PRO A 86 -2.07 2.78 3.84
N VAL A 87 -3.10 2.00 4.17
CA VAL A 87 -4.50 2.33 3.88
C VAL A 87 -5.40 1.95 5.05
N ILE A 88 -6.32 2.83 5.45
CA ILE A 88 -7.46 2.47 6.30
C ILE A 88 -8.71 2.43 5.43
N ILE A 89 -9.37 1.28 5.39
CA ILE A 89 -10.52 1.02 4.52
C ILE A 89 -11.62 0.27 5.27
N GLU A 90 -12.87 0.55 4.97
CA GLU A 90 -14.01 -0.24 5.45
C GLU A 90 -13.91 -1.69 4.96
N LYS A 91 -14.19 -2.66 5.84
CA LYS A 91 -14.16 -4.10 5.53
C LYS A 91 -15.04 -4.46 4.33
N GLU A 92 -16.21 -3.84 4.21
CA GLU A 92 -17.10 -4.05 3.07
C GLU A 92 -16.49 -3.56 1.76
N SER A 93 -15.89 -2.37 1.78
CA SER A 93 -15.19 -1.80 0.63
C SER A 93 -13.99 -2.67 0.23
N LEU A 94 -13.19 -3.14 1.20
CA LEU A 94 -12.09 -4.08 0.94
C LEU A 94 -12.59 -5.40 0.35
N SER A 95 -13.70 -5.93 0.87
CA SER A 95 -14.35 -7.16 0.38
C SER A 95 -14.81 -7.04 -1.08
N ARG A 96 -15.31 -5.86 -1.48
CA ARG A 96 -15.70 -5.60 -2.88
C ARG A 96 -14.49 -5.55 -3.81
N ILE A 97 -13.40 -4.87 -3.39
CA ILE A 97 -12.24 -4.66 -4.27
C ILE A 97 -11.29 -5.87 -4.34
N ALA A 98 -11.17 -6.68 -3.27
CA ALA A 98 -10.13 -7.70 -3.18
C ALA A 98 -10.14 -8.72 -4.34
N PRO A 99 -11.29 -9.28 -4.79
CA PRO A 99 -11.31 -10.17 -5.95
C PRO A 99 -10.87 -9.48 -7.26
N THR A 100 -11.29 -8.23 -7.48
CA THR A 100 -10.91 -7.45 -8.66
C THR A 100 -9.43 -7.08 -8.62
N TRP A 101 -8.91 -6.70 -7.46
CA TRP A 101 -7.49 -6.41 -7.25
C TRP A 101 -6.61 -7.61 -7.59
N MET A 102 -6.98 -8.81 -7.15
CA MET A 102 -6.30 -10.04 -7.55
C MET A 102 -6.34 -10.25 -9.07
N ASN A 103 -7.53 -10.15 -9.68
CA ASN A 103 -7.71 -10.43 -11.11
C ASN A 103 -6.98 -9.41 -12.00
N ILE A 104 -7.01 -8.12 -11.63
CA ILE A 104 -6.30 -7.07 -12.36
C ILE A 104 -4.79 -7.22 -12.18
N SER A 105 -4.32 -7.58 -10.98
CA SER A 105 -2.89 -7.88 -10.77
C SER A 105 -2.43 -9.02 -11.69
N LEU A 106 -3.23 -10.09 -11.82
CA LEU A 106 -2.94 -11.20 -12.74
C LEU A 106 -2.98 -10.76 -14.21
N ALA A 107 -3.95 -9.94 -14.58
CA ALA A 107 -4.11 -9.46 -15.95
C ALA A 107 -2.95 -8.53 -16.35
N MET A 108 -2.59 -7.58 -15.50
CA MET A 108 -1.43 -6.71 -15.70
C MET A 108 -0.14 -7.52 -15.78
N LYS A 109 0.02 -8.55 -14.94
CA LYS A 109 1.23 -9.40 -14.98
C LYS A 109 1.35 -10.21 -16.27
N LYS A 110 0.23 -10.54 -16.92
CA LYS A 110 0.19 -11.27 -18.20
C LYS A 110 0.33 -10.36 -19.41
N ASP A 111 0.04 -9.06 -19.27
CA ASP A 111 0.20 -8.07 -20.34
C ASP A 111 1.65 -7.56 -20.39
N PRO A 112 2.41 -7.79 -21.47
CA PRO A 112 3.83 -7.41 -21.52
C PRO A 112 4.10 -5.90 -21.41
N GLU A 113 3.14 -5.06 -21.80
CA GLU A 113 3.28 -3.60 -21.71
C GLU A 113 3.08 -3.14 -20.27
N ALA A 114 2.05 -3.65 -19.58
CA ALA A 114 1.79 -3.36 -18.17
C ALA A 114 2.87 -3.94 -17.24
N ASP A 115 3.29 -5.19 -17.43
CA ASP A 115 4.35 -5.81 -16.62
C ASP A 115 5.66 -5.03 -16.74
N LYS A 116 6.02 -4.61 -17.96
CA LYS A 116 7.20 -3.78 -18.21
C LYS A 116 7.05 -2.37 -17.62
N ALA A 117 5.87 -1.75 -17.72
CA ALA A 117 5.64 -0.39 -17.28
C ALA A 117 5.62 -0.26 -15.75
N PHE A 118 4.98 -1.19 -15.05
CA PHE A 118 4.74 -1.11 -13.61
C PHE A 118 5.72 -1.95 -12.79
N GLY A 119 6.26 -3.04 -13.33
CA GLY A 119 7.28 -3.85 -12.68
C GLY A 119 6.91 -4.29 -11.27
N TRP A 120 7.64 -3.82 -10.26
CA TRP A 120 7.45 -4.21 -8.86
C TRP A 120 6.26 -3.50 -8.18
N VAL A 121 5.81 -2.34 -8.68
CA VAL A 121 4.64 -1.61 -8.17
C VAL A 121 3.34 -1.97 -8.89
N LEU A 122 3.36 -2.98 -9.75
CA LEU A 122 2.21 -3.42 -10.55
C LEU A 122 0.98 -3.70 -9.70
N GLU A 123 1.17 -4.34 -8.55
CA GLU A 123 0.09 -4.64 -7.63
C GLU A 123 -0.55 -3.35 -7.06
N MET A 124 0.25 -2.33 -6.73
CA MET A 124 -0.26 -1.03 -6.27
C MET A 124 -1.15 -0.36 -7.33
N TYR A 125 -0.74 -0.42 -8.61
CA TYR A 125 -1.60 0.05 -9.72
C TYR A 125 -2.88 -0.77 -9.84
N ALA A 126 -2.80 -2.09 -9.68
CA ALA A 126 -3.99 -2.94 -9.69
C ALA A 126 -4.95 -2.64 -8.53
N TYR A 127 -4.42 -2.32 -7.34
CA TYR A 127 -5.20 -1.86 -6.19
C TYR A 127 -5.93 -0.56 -6.53
N ALA A 128 -5.20 0.47 -6.99
CA ALA A 128 -5.77 1.77 -7.33
C ALA A 128 -6.85 1.69 -8.42
N VAL A 129 -6.63 0.88 -9.47
CA VAL A 129 -7.63 0.62 -10.51
C VAL A 129 -8.86 -0.07 -9.93
N SER A 130 -8.67 -1.06 -9.04
CA SER A 130 -9.79 -1.79 -8.43
C SER A 130 -10.62 -0.89 -7.52
N SER A 131 -9.98 -0.02 -6.75
CA SER A 131 -10.67 1.01 -5.96
C SER A 131 -11.52 1.91 -6.86
N ALA A 132 -10.96 2.39 -7.98
CA ALA A 132 -11.68 3.24 -8.93
C ALA A 132 -12.89 2.52 -9.58
N LEU A 133 -12.72 1.27 -10.03
CA LEU A 133 -13.80 0.48 -10.65
C LEU A 133 -14.98 0.22 -9.71
N HIS A 134 -14.73 0.13 -8.41
CA HIS A 134 -15.75 -0.12 -7.39
C HIS A 134 -16.23 1.15 -6.68
N GLY A 135 -15.83 2.33 -7.15
CA GLY A 135 -16.23 3.61 -6.56
C GLY A 135 -15.71 3.83 -5.14
N VAL A 136 -14.64 3.14 -4.73
CA VAL A 136 -14.00 3.31 -3.41
C VAL A 136 -13.02 4.47 -3.51
N GLY A 137 -13.52 5.68 -3.20
CA GLY A 137 -12.71 6.90 -3.19
C GLY A 137 -11.80 7.02 -1.96
N ASN A 138 -10.72 7.81 -2.08
CA ASN A 138 -9.71 7.93 -1.02
C ASN A 138 -9.54 9.37 -0.53
N ILE A 139 -9.30 9.55 0.76
CA ILE A 139 -8.78 10.77 1.37
C ILE A 139 -7.27 10.61 1.40
N LEU A 140 -6.55 11.49 0.70
CA LEU A 140 -5.10 11.40 0.56
C LEU A 140 -4.42 12.10 1.72
N HIS A 141 -3.71 11.33 2.56
CA HIS A 141 -2.98 11.82 3.71
C HIS A 141 -1.48 11.78 3.43
N LYS A 142 -0.90 12.94 3.11
CA LYS A 142 0.56 13.08 2.92
C LYS A 142 1.33 12.79 4.21
N ASP A 143 0.72 13.09 5.36
CA ASP A 143 1.36 12.87 6.65
C ASP A 143 1.06 11.48 7.22
N PHE A 144 0.49 10.54 6.44
CA PHE A 144 0.19 9.21 6.95
C PHE A 144 1.48 8.46 7.33
N MET A 145 2.51 8.59 6.50
CA MET A 145 3.84 8.03 6.75
C MET A 145 4.93 8.95 6.25
N ILE A 146 6.14 8.77 6.79
CA ILE A 146 7.38 9.34 6.25
C ILE A 146 8.21 8.26 5.55
N GLN A 147 9.06 8.69 4.62
CA GLN A 147 9.98 7.85 3.84
C GLN A 147 11.42 8.36 3.98
N PRO A 148 12.19 7.86 4.96
CA PRO A 148 13.62 8.15 5.04
C PRO A 148 14.41 7.58 3.83
N PRO A 149 15.51 8.23 3.41
CA PRO A 149 16.10 9.45 3.96
C PRO A 149 15.51 10.77 3.42
N TRP A 150 14.46 10.74 2.59
CA TRP A 150 13.85 11.96 2.03
C TRP A 150 13.18 12.81 3.12
N ASP A 151 12.51 12.16 4.06
CA ASP A 151 11.90 12.81 5.22
C ASP A 151 12.83 12.69 6.43
N LEU A 152 13.24 13.83 6.99
CA LEU A 152 14.24 13.91 8.07
C LEU A 152 13.63 13.95 9.47
N GLU A 153 12.34 14.29 9.58
CA GLU A 153 11.64 14.45 10.85
C GLU A 153 10.29 13.73 10.80
N ILE A 154 9.88 13.14 11.92
CA ILE A 154 8.59 12.43 12.03
C ILE A 154 7.41 13.42 11.97
N GLY A 155 7.59 14.65 12.46
CA GLY A 155 6.54 15.68 12.46
C GLY A 155 5.24 15.16 13.06
N ASP A 156 4.13 15.33 12.36
CA ASP A 156 2.80 14.82 12.72
C ASP A 156 2.51 13.41 12.19
N SER A 157 3.43 12.80 11.45
CA SER A 157 3.21 11.49 10.85
C SER A 157 3.18 10.35 11.86
N PHE A 158 2.52 9.26 11.45
CA PHE A 158 2.24 8.12 12.30
C PHE A 158 3.14 6.91 12.04
N ILE A 159 3.62 6.77 10.80
CA ILE A 159 4.36 5.61 10.32
C ILE A 159 5.71 6.06 9.77
N ILE A 160 6.77 5.31 10.06
CA ILE A 160 8.05 5.38 9.34
C ILE A 160 8.13 4.16 8.43
N HIS A 161 8.29 4.39 7.12
CA HIS A 161 8.37 3.32 6.12
C HIS A 161 9.82 3.09 5.67
N TYR A 162 10.40 1.95 6.04
CA TYR A 162 11.78 1.57 5.71
C TYR A 162 11.87 0.77 4.41
N THR A 163 11.39 1.36 3.31
CA THR A 163 11.26 0.70 1.99
C THR A 163 12.54 0.69 1.17
N TYR A 164 13.37 1.72 1.31
CA TYR A 164 14.61 1.82 0.55
C TYR A 164 15.68 1.09 1.34
N GLY A 165 16.33 0.13 0.66
CA GLY A 165 17.47 -0.57 1.23
C GLY A 165 18.43 0.47 1.80
N CYS A 166 18.53 0.52 3.12
CA CYS A 166 19.72 1.07 3.75
C CYS A 166 20.83 0.12 3.33
N ASP A 167 21.44 0.39 2.18
CA ASP A 167 22.70 -0.20 1.79
C ASP A 167 23.68 0.25 2.87
N TYR A 168 23.80 -0.56 3.92
CA TYR A 168 24.85 -0.43 4.90
C TYR A 168 26.14 -0.89 4.24
N ASP A 169 26.68 -0.07 3.34
CA ASP A 169 28.10 -0.07 3.16
C ASP A 169 28.70 0.44 4.48
N MET A 170 29.52 -0.39 5.11
CA MET A 170 30.15 -0.05 6.37
C MET A 170 31.12 1.13 6.14
N LYS A 171 30.64 2.38 6.18
CA LYS A 171 31.45 3.60 6.39
C LYS A 171 30.69 4.95 6.41
N VAL A 172 29.47 5.08 6.95
CA VAL A 172 28.84 6.43 7.05
C VAL A 172 28.13 6.67 8.40
N TYR A 173 28.79 7.50 9.21
CA TYR A 173 28.35 8.31 10.37
C TYR A 173 27.60 7.67 11.57
N SER A 174 28.41 7.32 12.56
CA SER A 174 28.09 6.95 13.94
C SER A 174 27.55 8.09 14.85
N SER A 175 27.17 9.26 14.35
CA SER A 175 26.94 10.44 15.23
C SER A 175 25.48 10.86 15.45
N LEU A 176 24.49 10.30 14.75
CA LEU A 176 23.06 10.65 14.98
C LEU A 176 22.22 9.53 15.61
N LEU A 177 22.68 8.28 15.55
CA LEU A 177 21.92 7.12 16.06
C LEU A 177 22.29 6.71 17.50
N THR A 178 23.23 7.40 18.14
CA THR A 178 23.76 7.00 19.46
C THR A 178 23.08 7.63 20.66
N GLN A 179 22.10 8.53 20.50
CA GLN A 179 21.49 9.16 21.67
C GLN A 179 20.18 8.57 22.19
N ASN A 180 19.37 7.79 21.44
CA ASN A 180 18.13 7.27 22.04
C ASN A 180 17.58 5.90 21.59
N PHE A 181 18.13 5.20 20.58
CA PHE A 181 17.61 3.87 20.22
C PHE A 181 18.70 2.92 19.73
N ARG A 182 18.90 1.79 20.43
CA ARG A 182 19.65 0.64 19.91
C ARG A 182 18.66 -0.38 19.35
N ILE A 183 18.43 -0.33 18.03
CA ILE A 183 17.74 -1.41 17.32
C ILE A 183 18.82 -2.35 16.77
N ARG A 184 18.84 -3.59 17.27
CA ARG A 184 19.68 -4.68 16.73
C ARG A 184 18.79 -5.57 15.85
N LEU A 185 18.81 -5.36 14.55
CA LEU A 185 18.19 -6.29 13.60
C LEU A 185 19.23 -7.33 13.18
N ARG A 186 18.97 -8.60 13.48
CA ARG A 186 19.68 -9.73 12.87
C ARG A 186 19.01 -10.02 11.54
N SER A 187 19.81 -10.07 10.48
CA SER A 187 19.37 -10.40 9.13
C SER A 187 18.89 -11.85 9.04
N SER A 188 17.59 -12.05 9.07
CA SER A 188 16.85 -12.98 8.20
C SER A 188 15.35 -12.78 8.47
N PHE A 189 14.51 -13.11 7.49
CA PHE A 189 13.04 -13.08 7.49
C PHE A 189 12.39 -11.88 6.79
N PHE A 190 12.14 -12.08 5.49
CA PHE A 190 11.14 -11.37 4.72
C PHE A 190 9.73 -11.92 5.04
N ASN A 191 8.76 -11.01 5.00
CA ASN A 191 7.31 -11.22 4.80
C ASN A 191 6.50 -11.90 5.91
N HIS A 192 5.94 -11.11 6.82
CA HIS A 192 4.66 -11.37 7.47
C HIS A 192 3.78 -10.11 7.39
N VAL A 193 2.52 -10.25 6.98
CA VAL A 193 1.51 -9.19 7.07
C VAL A 193 1.19 -9.01 8.56
N LEU A 194 1.40 -7.81 9.11
CA LEU A 194 0.97 -7.49 10.47
C LEU A 194 -0.42 -6.86 10.40
N LEU A 195 -1.44 -7.66 10.69
CA LEU A 195 -2.81 -7.19 10.91
C LEU A 195 -2.93 -6.76 12.38
N LEU A 196 -3.06 -5.47 12.61
CA LEU A 196 -3.35 -4.92 13.94
C LEU A 196 -4.87 -4.72 14.05
N THR A 197 -5.54 -5.66 14.69
CA THR A 197 -6.89 -5.43 15.22
C THR A 197 -6.76 -4.83 16.61
N ARG A 198 -7.55 -3.79 16.90
CA ARG A 198 -7.53 -3.12 18.19
C ARG A 198 -8.22 -4.02 19.21
N ALA A 199 -7.50 -4.49 20.23
CA ALA A 199 -8.12 -5.15 21.37
C ALA A 199 -8.95 -4.11 22.16
N ASN A 200 -10.20 -4.45 22.46
CA ASN A 200 -11.03 -3.73 23.44
C ASN A 200 -10.45 -3.88 24.86
#